data_AF-A0A945IHD1-F1
#
_entry.id   AF-A0A945IHD1-F1
#
_cell.length_a   1.000
_cell.length_b   1.000
_cell.length_c   1.000
_cell.angle_alpha   90.00
_cell.angle_beta   90.00
_cell.angle_gamma   90.00
#
_symmetry.space_group_name_H-M   'P 1'
#
loop_
_entity.id
_entity.type
_entity.pdbx_description
1 polymer ?
#
loop_
_entity_poly.entity_id
_entity_poly.type
_entity_poly.pdbx_seq_one_letter_code
_entity_poly.pdbx_strand_id
1 'polypeptide(L)' 'LDVVELIMAIEEEFGSDDQPLEISDEDAEGIKTVQDAVKYLADRGITD' A
#
# COMPACT_ATOMS: atom_id res chain seq x y z
N LEU A 1 -6.06 7.74 12.95
CA LEU A 1 -5.68 6.78 11.92
C LEU A 1 -4.37 6.19 12.37
N ASP A 2 -4.40 4.93 12.77
CA ASP A 2 -3.18 4.20 13.08
C ASP A 2 -2.49 3.81 11.77
N VAL A 3 -1.17 3.62 11.75
CA VAL A 3 -0.45 3.29 10.50
C VAL A 3 -0.91 1.93 9.97
N VAL A 4 -1.15 0.97 10.86
CA VAL A 4 -1.68 -0.37 10.53
C VAL A 4 -3.03 -0.29 9.83
N GLU A 5 -3.92 0.60 10.30
CA GLU A 5 -5.25 0.80 9.69
C GLU A 5 -5.13 1.41 8.28
N LEU A 6 -4.20 2.35 8.08
CA LEU A 6 -3.94 2.94 6.78
C LEU A 6 -3.43 1.90 5.77
N ILE A 7 -2.49 1.04 6.19
CA ILE A 7 -1.92 0.02 5.32
C ILE A 7 -2.96 -1.01 4.91
N MET A 8 -3.76 -1.54 5.85
CA MET A 8 -4.84 -2.48 5.52
C MET A 8 -5.89 -1.86 4.58
N ALA A 9 -6.23 -0.59 4.78
CA ALA A 9 -7.17 0.10 3.88
C ALA A 9 -6.61 0.25 2.46
N ILE A 10 -5.29 0.46 2.32
CA ILE A 10 -4.63 0.50 1.01
C ILE A 10 -4.64 -0.89 0.36
N GLU A 11 -4.32 -1.94 1.12
CA GLU A 11 -4.35 -3.33 0.64
C GLU A 11 -5.75 -3.74 0.16
N GLU A 12 -6.79 -3.35 0.88
CA GLU A 12 -8.19 -3.65 0.53
C GLU A 12 -8.68 -2.82 -0.66
N GLU A 13 -8.36 -1.53 -0.74
CA GLU A 13 -8.83 -0.66 -1.82
C GLU A 13 -8.13 -0.95 -3.16
N PHE A 14 -6.83 -1.22 -3.12
CA PHE A 14 -6.01 -1.38 -4.33
C PHE A 14 -5.63 -2.83 -4.63
N GLY A 15 -5.90 -3.76 -3.73
CA GLY A 15 -5.80 -5.19 -3.97
C GLY A 15 -7.03 -5.73 -4.72
N SER A 16 -6.85 -6.77 -5.52
CA SER A 16 -7.93 -7.47 -6.21
C SER A 16 -7.78 -8.98 -6.08
N ASP A 17 -8.85 -9.74 -6.34
CA ASP A 17 -8.82 -11.21 -6.28
C ASP A 17 -7.75 -11.83 -7.21
N ASP A 18 -7.47 -11.17 -8.35
CA ASP A 18 -6.48 -11.63 -9.33
C ASP A 18 -5.05 -11.16 -8.99
N GLN A 19 -4.92 -10.06 -8.26
CA GLN A 19 -3.65 -9.51 -7.78
C GLN A 19 -3.83 -8.91 -6.38
N PRO A 20 -3.68 -9.73 -5.32
CA PRO A 20 -3.77 -9.23 -3.96
C PRO A 20 -2.61 -8.28 -3.68
N LEU A 21 -2.92 -7.13 -3.10
CA LEU A 21 -1.92 -6.20 -2.60
C LEU A 21 -1.58 -6.59 -1.18
N GLU A 22 -0.33 -6.97 -0.96
CA GLU A 22 0.25 -7.17 0.38
C GLU A 22 1.44 -6.23 0.56
N ILE A 23 1.43 -5.52 1.68
CA ILE A 23 2.46 -4.60 2.13
C ILE A 23 3.10 -5.23 3.36
N SER A 24 4.36 -5.65 3.21
CA SER A 24 5.10 -6.23 4.34
C SER A 24 5.40 -5.17 5.41
N ASP A 25 5.62 -5.59 6.65
CA ASP A 25 6.03 -4.67 7.72
C ASP A 25 7.29 -3.87 7.35
N GLU A 26 8.24 -4.48 6.62
CA GLU A 26 9.46 -3.83 6.14
C GLU A 26 9.16 -2.74 5.09
N ASP A 27 8.25 -3.02 4.15
CA ASP A 27 7.80 -2.03 3.17
C ASP A 27 7.02 -0.89 3.84
N ALA A 28 6.15 -1.23 4.81
CA ALA A 28 5.37 -0.27 5.58
C ALA A 28 6.26 0.66 6.41
N GLU A 29 7.35 0.16 7.01
CA GLU A 29 8.35 0.99 7.70
C GLU A 29 9.05 2.00 6.74
N GLY A 30 9.14 1.64 5.45
CA GLY A 30 9.64 2.50 4.38
C GLY A 30 8.66 3.59 3.95
N ILE A 31 7.36 3.40 4.13
CA ILE A 31 6.31 4.35 3.78
C ILE A 31 6.14 5.38 4.91
N LYS A 32 6.86 6.50 4.81
CA LYS A 32 6.85 7.56 5.84
C LYS A 32 5.99 8.76 5.46
N THR A 33 5.72 8.91 4.17
CA THR A 33 4.94 10.02 3.62
C THR A 33 3.89 9.50 2.65
N VAL A 34 2.88 10.33 2.38
CA VAL A 34 1.86 10.02 1.35
C VAL A 34 2.50 9.82 -0.03
N GLN A 35 3.57 10.55 -0.33
CA GLN A 35 4.30 10.38 -1.59
C GLN A 35 4.95 9.00 -1.69
N ASP A 36 5.48 8.47 -0.58
CA ASP A 36 6.08 7.13 -0.55
C ASP A 36 5.01 6.05 -0.80
N ALA A 37 3.81 6.21 -0.22
CA ALA A 37 2.69 5.30 -0.45
C ALA A 37 2.23 5.31 -1.92
N VAL A 38 2.05 6.49 -2.51
CA VAL A 38 1.66 6.64 -3.92
C VAL A 38 2.72 6.04 -4.84
N LYS A 39 4.00 6.25 -4.53
CA LYS A 39 5.10 5.66 -5.30
C LYS A 39 5.10 4.13 -5.20
N TYR A 40 4.90 3.59 -4.00
CA TYR A 40 4.85 2.14 -3.78
C TYR A 40 3.76 1.48 -4.63
N LEU A 41 2.57 2.09 -4.70
CA LEU A 41 1.47 1.61 -5.55
C LEU A 41 1.83 1.68 -7.04
N ALA A 42 2.39 2.79 -7.50
CA ALA A 42 2.81 2.95 -8.90
C ALA A 42 3.89 1.93 -9.32
N ASP A 43 4.85 1.64 -8.43
CA ASP A 43 5.92 0.66 -8.67
C ASP A 43 5.36 -0.77 -8.77
N ARG A 44 4.20 -1.04 -8.16
CA ARG A 44 3.44 -2.31 -8.28
C ARG A 44 2.52 -2.35 -9.49
N GLY A 45 2.51 -1.32 -10.33
CA GLY A 45 1.64 -1.21 -11.50
C GLY A 45 0.19 -0.87 -11.15
N ILE A 46 -0.06 -0.43 -9.92
CA ILE A 46 -1.36 0.04 -9.47
C ILE A 46 -1.43 1.54 -9.80
N THR A 47 -2.28 1.86 -10.76
CA THR A 47 -2.59 3.24 -11.15
C THR A 47 -4.09 3.40 -11.11
N ASP A 48 -4.57 4.25 -10.20
CA ASP A 48 -5.94 4.76 -10.15
C ASP A 48 -6.21 5.72 -11.33
#